data_AF-A0A9Q3M6U6-F1
#
_entry.id   AF-A0A9Q3M6U6-F1
#
_cell.length_a   1.000
_cell.length_b   1.000
_cell.length_c   1.000
_cell.angle_alpha   90.00
_cell.angle_beta   90.00
_cell.angle_gamma   90.00
#
_symmetry.space_group_name_H-M   'P 1'
#
loop_
_entity.id
_entity.type
_entity.pdbx_description
1 polymer ?
#
loop_
_entity_poly.entity_id
_entity_poly.type
_entity_poly.pdbx_seq_one_letter_code
_entity_poly.pdbx_strand_id
1 'polypeptide(L)'
;MQNANALVPREAARSAPMADIQRIAQHMARLNVAALPRNYELFHEAIIGLNPGLAQDIAALGPQPQQAMLDELGLKYRLVGHCGLAGETSRNEASRMLREIAERLAEGLRHKDAFARACGMILKSLSGHEDQSLAAFIGEIDYLSASLTAVLSAEMDIGARLQEDIKALQVLERGISAMQSAAVADKITGLANRIAFNRVISELYEREGGAAGSALIMVDIDNFTDLNERYGTQAGNKLLKKLAGLFSKSIKKNDFVARTEAHEFGFLFSNVGMQDAMAIAERLRTSVEDNLVFATSDKADPGRLTISIGVALSADATTAGQLQANARVALFAAQSNRRQPVQAFGR
;
A
#
# COMPACT_ATOMS: atom_id res chain seq x y z
N MET A 1 28.78 7.39 -62.72
CA MET A 1 27.71 8.00 -61.90
C MET A 1 26.95 6.85 -61.25
N GLN A 2 27.25 6.38 -60.01
CA GLN A 2 27.01 7.01 -58.68
C GLN A 2 25.60 7.62 -58.61
N ASN A 3 24.71 7.36 -57.65
CA ASN A 3 24.65 6.60 -56.38
C ASN A 3 23.15 6.26 -56.17
N ALA A 4 22.75 5.03 -55.81
CA ALA A 4 22.63 4.53 -54.44
C ALA A 4 21.93 5.52 -53.49
N ASN A 5 20.60 5.42 -53.38
CA ASN A 5 19.83 6.02 -52.29
C ASN A 5 19.24 4.87 -51.45
N ALA A 6 19.78 4.68 -50.25
CA ALA A 6 19.38 3.67 -49.28
C ALA A 6 18.95 4.37 -47.98
N LEU A 7 18.07 3.68 -47.24
CA LEU A 7 17.69 3.88 -45.82
C LEU A 7 16.67 5.03 -45.61
N VAL A 8 15.54 4.88 -44.90
CA VAL A 8 15.16 4.04 -43.75
C VAL A 8 13.61 3.88 -43.74
N PRO A 9 13.02 2.75 -43.33
CA PRO A 9 11.59 2.68 -42.98
C PRO A 9 11.35 3.34 -41.62
N ARG A 10 10.64 4.48 -41.62
CA ARG A 10 10.02 5.06 -40.42
C ARG A 10 8.75 4.27 -40.07
N GLU A 11 8.50 4.16 -38.76
CA GLU A 11 7.23 3.78 -38.12
C GLU A 11 6.92 2.29 -37.94
N ALA A 12 7.61 1.66 -36.98
CA ALA A 12 7.12 0.45 -36.32
C ALA A 12 7.44 0.47 -34.81
N ALA A 13 6.88 1.44 -34.06
CA ALA A 13 7.03 1.48 -32.60
C ALA A 13 5.95 2.31 -31.87
N ARG A 14 4.68 2.25 -32.29
CA ARG A 14 3.55 2.91 -31.57
C ARG A 14 2.25 2.09 -31.48
N SER A 15 2.29 0.76 -31.68
CA SER A 15 1.08 -0.08 -31.64
C SER A 15 0.86 -0.90 -30.35
N ALA A 16 1.80 -0.91 -29.40
CA ALA A 16 1.74 -1.81 -28.24
C ALA A 16 0.58 -1.56 -27.23
N PRO A 17 0.23 -0.32 -26.83
CA PRO A 17 -0.72 -0.11 -25.72
C PRO A 17 -2.16 -0.55 -26.04
N MET A 18 -2.60 -0.35 -27.29
CA MET A 18 -3.97 -0.67 -27.71
C MET A 18 -4.19 -2.17 -27.92
N ALA A 19 -3.17 -2.88 -28.42
CA ALA A 19 -3.23 -4.32 -28.61
C ALA A 19 -3.37 -5.07 -27.26
N ASP A 20 -2.68 -4.59 -26.24
CA ASP A 20 -2.70 -5.14 -24.89
C ASP A 20 -4.04 -4.90 -24.17
N ILE A 21 -4.59 -3.69 -24.25
CA ILE A 21 -5.93 -3.36 -23.73
C ILE A 21 -6.99 -4.28 -24.38
N GLN A 22 -6.91 -4.45 -25.70
CA GLN A 22 -7.87 -5.25 -26.45
C GLN A 22 -7.75 -6.75 -26.11
N ARG A 23 -6.54 -7.24 -25.87
CA ARG A 23 -6.28 -8.62 -25.44
C ARG A 23 -6.85 -8.89 -24.04
N ILE A 24 -6.67 -7.97 -23.10
CA ILE A 24 -7.23 -8.06 -21.74
C ILE A 24 -8.76 -8.02 -21.78
N ALA A 25 -9.34 -7.08 -22.52
CA ALA A 25 -10.78 -6.96 -22.67
C ALA A 25 -11.42 -8.22 -23.28
N GLN A 26 -10.79 -8.82 -24.29
CA GLN A 26 -11.23 -10.09 -24.88
C GLN A 26 -11.16 -11.24 -23.86
N HIS A 27 -10.13 -11.27 -23.01
CA HIS A 27 -10.00 -12.30 -22.00
C HIS A 27 -11.05 -12.19 -20.90
N MET A 28 -11.33 -10.97 -20.43
CA MET A 28 -12.39 -10.69 -19.45
C MET A 28 -13.77 -11.03 -20.02
N ALA A 29 -14.02 -10.70 -21.29
CA ALA A 29 -15.27 -11.02 -21.96
C ALA A 29 -15.50 -12.54 -22.08
N ARG A 30 -14.45 -13.32 -22.40
CA ARG A 30 -14.55 -14.79 -22.46
C ARG A 30 -14.92 -15.43 -21.12
N LEU A 31 -14.45 -14.86 -20.02
CA LEU A 31 -14.75 -15.33 -18.67
C LEU A 31 -16.02 -14.68 -18.07
N ASN A 32 -16.77 -13.92 -18.86
CA ASN A 32 -17.96 -13.19 -18.42
C ASN A 32 -17.71 -12.26 -17.22
N VAL A 33 -16.51 -11.64 -17.17
CA VAL A 33 -16.12 -10.72 -16.10
C VAL A 33 -16.52 -9.29 -16.47
N ALA A 34 -17.14 -8.59 -15.52
CA ALA A 34 -17.53 -7.19 -15.70
C ALA A 34 -16.30 -6.30 -15.96
N ALA A 35 -16.44 -5.34 -16.89
CA ALA A 35 -15.41 -4.38 -17.29
C ALA A 35 -15.21 -3.26 -16.25
N LEU A 36 -14.90 -3.64 -15.02
CA LEU A 36 -14.61 -2.73 -13.91
C LEU A 36 -13.11 -2.38 -13.91
N PRO A 37 -12.72 -1.13 -13.58
CA PRO A 37 -11.31 -0.72 -13.56
C PRO A 37 -10.40 -1.63 -12.72
N ARG A 38 -10.88 -2.14 -11.58
CA ARG A 38 -10.15 -3.09 -10.73
C ARG A 38 -9.94 -4.46 -11.37
N ASN A 39 -10.97 -4.96 -12.06
CA ASN A 39 -10.86 -6.23 -12.77
C ASN A 39 -9.88 -6.06 -13.92
N TYR A 40 -9.92 -4.93 -14.61
CA TYR A 40 -8.92 -4.61 -15.63
C TYR A 40 -7.49 -4.63 -15.07
N GLU A 41 -7.25 -4.01 -13.90
CA GLU A 41 -5.96 -4.07 -13.19
C GLU A 41 -5.52 -5.51 -12.90
N LEU A 42 -6.43 -6.35 -12.38
CA LEU A 42 -6.18 -7.77 -12.09
C LEU A 42 -5.74 -8.56 -13.32
N PHE A 43 -6.48 -8.43 -14.42
CA PHE A 43 -6.17 -9.15 -15.66
C PHE A 43 -4.96 -8.56 -16.39
N HIS A 44 -4.73 -7.25 -16.27
CA HIS A 44 -3.53 -6.60 -16.77
C HIS A 44 -2.28 -7.14 -16.06
N GLU A 45 -2.29 -7.21 -14.73
CA GLU A 45 -1.17 -7.72 -13.95
C GLU A 45 -0.90 -9.21 -14.25
N ALA A 46 -1.96 -10.00 -14.47
CA ALA A 46 -1.84 -11.42 -14.80
C ALA A 46 -1.25 -11.67 -16.18
N ILE A 47 -1.65 -10.88 -17.19
CA ILE A 47 -1.29 -11.10 -18.59
C ILE A 47 0.02 -10.40 -18.95
N ILE A 48 0.26 -9.22 -18.38
CA ILE A 48 1.36 -8.32 -18.77
C ILE A 48 2.35 -8.14 -17.61
N GLY A 49 1.86 -8.06 -16.36
CA GLY A 49 2.63 -7.68 -15.17
C GLY A 49 3.64 -8.69 -14.61
N LEU A 50 4.03 -9.72 -15.38
CA LEU A 50 5.05 -10.71 -14.97
C LEU A 50 4.74 -11.45 -13.65
N ASN A 51 3.47 -11.63 -13.30
CA ASN A 51 3.04 -12.41 -12.12
C ASN A 51 2.47 -13.78 -12.52
N PRO A 52 3.32 -14.80 -12.74
CA PRO A 52 2.87 -16.12 -13.21
C PRO A 52 1.97 -16.84 -12.20
N GLY A 53 2.10 -16.54 -10.91
CA GLY A 53 1.20 -17.09 -9.88
C GLY A 53 -0.23 -16.55 -10.04
N LEU A 54 -0.38 -15.25 -10.27
CA LEU A 54 -1.69 -14.63 -10.49
C LEU A 54 -2.35 -15.17 -11.77
N ALA A 55 -1.58 -15.34 -12.84
CA ALA A 55 -2.08 -15.92 -14.09
C ALA A 55 -2.60 -17.35 -13.88
N GLN A 56 -1.87 -18.17 -13.11
CA GLN A 56 -2.27 -19.54 -12.80
C GLN A 56 -3.53 -19.58 -11.93
N ASP A 57 -3.61 -18.72 -10.91
CA ASP A 57 -4.76 -18.65 -10.03
C ASP A 57 -6.03 -18.17 -10.76
N ILE A 58 -5.91 -17.20 -11.68
CA ILE A 58 -7.03 -16.77 -12.53
C ILE A 58 -7.49 -17.93 -13.43
N ALA A 59 -6.55 -18.68 -14.03
CA ALA A 59 -6.89 -19.84 -14.86
C ALA A 59 -7.60 -20.94 -14.05
N ALA A 60 -7.31 -21.05 -12.74
CA ALA A 60 -7.93 -22.02 -11.85
C ALA A 60 -9.37 -21.66 -11.44
N LEU A 61 -9.85 -20.43 -11.67
CA LEU A 61 -11.20 -20.00 -11.28
C LEU A 61 -12.33 -20.62 -12.14
N GLY A 62 -12.00 -21.18 -13.31
CA GLY A 62 -12.99 -21.73 -14.23
C GLY A 62 -13.70 -20.68 -15.11
N PRO A 63 -14.70 -21.09 -15.92
CA PRO A 63 -15.19 -20.29 -17.05
C PRO A 63 -16.07 -19.07 -16.71
N GLN A 64 -16.50 -18.86 -15.46
CA GLN A 64 -17.29 -17.69 -15.04
C GLN A 64 -17.03 -17.36 -13.55
N PRO A 65 -15.87 -16.77 -13.20
CA PRO A 65 -15.55 -16.44 -11.83
C PRO A 65 -16.54 -15.42 -11.24
N GLN A 66 -16.98 -15.67 -10.01
CA GLN A 66 -17.73 -14.68 -9.26
C GLN A 66 -16.84 -13.49 -8.88
N GLN A 67 -17.43 -12.30 -8.78
CA GLN A 67 -16.70 -11.07 -8.44
C GLN A 67 -15.96 -11.19 -7.09
N ALA A 68 -16.54 -11.87 -6.09
CA ALA A 68 -15.89 -12.08 -4.80
C ALA A 68 -14.57 -12.86 -4.92
N MET A 69 -14.49 -13.84 -5.83
CA MET A 69 -13.26 -14.62 -6.07
C MET A 69 -12.19 -13.76 -6.75
N LEU A 70 -12.60 -12.86 -7.66
CA LEU A 70 -11.69 -11.89 -8.29
C LEU A 70 -11.17 -10.89 -7.26
N ASP A 71 -12.03 -10.44 -6.35
CA ASP A 71 -11.65 -9.53 -5.27
C ASP A 71 -10.71 -10.22 -4.26
N GLU A 72 -10.94 -11.50 -3.94
CA GLU A 72 -10.05 -12.31 -3.11
C GLU A 72 -8.66 -12.49 -3.76
N LEU A 73 -8.60 -12.73 -5.07
CA LEU A 73 -7.33 -12.74 -5.79
C LEU A 73 -6.69 -11.36 -5.83
N GLY A 74 -7.46 -10.31 -6.09
CA GLY A 74 -6.99 -8.93 -6.02
C GLY A 74 -6.39 -8.59 -4.65
N LEU A 75 -6.95 -9.10 -3.57
CA LEU A 75 -6.42 -8.98 -2.21
C LEU A 75 -5.18 -9.86 -1.97
N LYS A 76 -5.22 -11.14 -2.36
CA LYS A 76 -4.08 -12.08 -2.27
C LYS A 76 -2.86 -11.51 -2.99
N TYR A 77 -3.09 -10.91 -4.14
CA TYR A 77 -2.10 -10.23 -4.95
C TYR A 77 -2.07 -8.72 -4.73
N ARG A 78 -2.62 -8.19 -3.65
CA ARG A 78 -2.43 -6.80 -3.17
C ARG A 78 -2.53 -5.73 -4.26
N LEU A 79 -3.55 -5.82 -5.11
CA LEU A 79 -3.80 -4.88 -6.20
C LEU A 79 -4.56 -3.66 -5.67
N VAL A 80 -4.20 -2.49 -6.16
CA VAL A 80 -4.58 -1.20 -5.54
C VAL A 80 -6.10 -1.01 -5.61
N GLY A 81 -6.71 -1.30 -6.75
CA GLY A 81 -8.16 -1.19 -6.94
C GLY A 81 -8.97 -2.14 -6.06
N HIS A 82 -8.40 -3.29 -5.67
CA HIS A 82 -9.05 -4.26 -4.78
C HIS A 82 -8.80 -3.95 -3.30
N CYS A 83 -7.59 -3.51 -2.95
CA CYS A 83 -7.27 -3.05 -1.59
C CYS A 83 -8.07 -1.79 -1.20
N GLY A 84 -8.31 -0.87 -2.14
CA GLY A 84 -9.12 0.33 -1.91
C GLY A 84 -10.57 0.02 -1.55
N LEU A 85 -11.21 -0.91 -2.27
CA LEU A 85 -12.58 -1.35 -1.97
C LEU A 85 -12.70 -2.13 -0.67
N ALA A 86 -11.73 -2.99 -0.36
CA ALA A 86 -11.70 -3.66 0.92
C ALA A 86 -11.53 -2.65 2.07
N GLY A 87 -10.73 -1.59 1.89
CA GLY A 87 -10.63 -0.49 2.86
C GLY A 87 -11.96 0.24 3.09
N GLU A 88 -12.71 0.52 2.02
CA GLU A 88 -14.03 1.15 2.12
C GLU A 88 -15.09 0.23 2.74
N THR A 89 -15.05 -1.06 2.39
CA THR A 89 -15.95 -2.08 2.95
C THR A 89 -15.68 -2.28 4.44
N SER A 90 -14.41 -2.43 4.83
CA SER A 90 -14.00 -2.52 6.24
C SER A 90 -14.35 -1.25 7.03
N ARG A 91 -14.25 -0.05 6.43
CA ARG A 91 -14.68 1.20 7.06
C ARG A 91 -16.19 1.25 7.28
N ASN A 92 -16.97 0.82 6.30
CA ASN A 92 -18.42 0.74 6.41
C ASN A 92 -18.86 -0.28 7.47
N GLU A 93 -18.16 -1.42 7.53
CA GLU A 93 -18.40 -2.47 8.52
C GLU A 93 -18.07 -2.02 9.95
N ALA A 94 -16.92 -1.35 10.15
CA ALA A 94 -16.58 -0.70 11.42
C ALA A 94 -17.65 0.32 11.85
N SER A 95 -18.12 1.14 10.90
CA SER A 95 -19.15 2.16 11.16
C SER A 95 -20.52 1.55 11.48
N ARG A 96 -20.82 0.36 10.98
CA ARG A 96 -22.03 -0.40 11.33
C ARG A 96 -21.91 -0.97 12.74
N MET A 97 -20.81 -1.65 13.07
CA MET A 97 -20.56 -2.19 14.41
C MET A 97 -20.62 -1.10 15.50
N LEU A 98 -20.00 0.06 15.27
CA LEU A 98 -20.05 1.17 16.22
C LEU A 98 -21.48 1.67 16.49
N ARG A 99 -22.34 1.68 15.47
CA ARG A 99 -23.76 2.04 15.63
C ARG A 99 -24.52 1.01 16.46
N GLU A 100 -24.32 -0.27 16.19
CA GLU A 100 -24.95 -1.36 16.96
C GLU A 100 -24.51 -1.33 18.44
N ILE A 101 -23.23 -1.05 18.72
CA ILE A 101 -22.73 -0.85 20.09
C ILE A 101 -23.42 0.35 20.76
N ALA A 102 -23.50 1.49 20.05
CA ALA A 102 -24.08 2.71 20.58
C ALA A 102 -25.58 2.53 20.92
N GLU A 103 -26.34 1.84 20.08
CA GLU A 103 -27.75 1.54 20.32
C GLU A 103 -27.96 0.69 21.58
N ARG A 104 -27.13 -0.35 21.77
CA ARG A 104 -27.17 -1.24 22.95
C ARG A 104 -26.81 -0.48 24.23
N LEU A 105 -25.75 0.33 24.19
CA LEU A 105 -25.38 1.18 25.33
C LEU A 105 -26.50 2.16 25.68
N ALA A 106 -27.15 2.76 24.69
CA ALA A 106 -28.29 3.64 24.91
C ALA A 106 -29.48 2.91 25.54
N GLU A 107 -29.70 1.64 25.20
CA GLU A 107 -30.72 0.79 25.85
C GLU A 107 -30.39 0.51 27.31
N GLY A 108 -29.16 0.13 27.62
CA GLY A 108 -28.71 -0.06 29.01
C GLY A 108 -28.84 1.21 29.84
N LEU A 109 -28.53 2.38 29.27
CA LEU A 109 -28.74 3.67 29.93
C LEU A 109 -30.23 3.93 30.23
N ARG A 110 -31.15 3.64 29.29
CA ARG A 110 -32.59 3.78 29.53
C ARG A 110 -33.08 2.91 30.68
N HIS A 111 -32.60 1.67 30.80
CA HIS A 111 -32.94 0.78 31.92
C HIS A 111 -32.41 1.32 33.25
N LYS A 112 -31.17 1.80 33.29
CA LYS A 112 -30.58 2.42 34.49
C LYS A 112 -31.34 3.68 34.91
N ASP A 113 -31.73 4.53 33.97
CA ASP A 113 -32.53 5.72 34.26
C ASP A 113 -33.92 5.36 34.81
N ALA A 114 -34.56 4.31 34.27
CA ALA A 114 -35.83 3.82 34.79
C ALA A 114 -35.71 3.31 36.24
N PHE A 115 -34.66 2.54 36.52
CA PHE A 115 -34.36 2.06 37.86
C PHE A 115 -34.04 3.20 38.83
N ALA A 116 -33.22 4.18 38.42
CA ALA A 116 -32.91 5.35 39.23
C ALA A 116 -34.18 6.16 39.58
N ARG A 117 -35.11 6.32 38.62
CA ARG A 117 -36.42 6.93 38.88
C ARG A 117 -37.25 6.11 39.87
N ALA A 118 -37.28 4.78 39.72
CA ALA A 118 -37.97 3.88 40.65
C ALA A 118 -37.45 4.05 42.09
N CYS A 119 -36.12 4.02 42.28
CA CYS A 119 -35.48 4.29 43.57
C CYS A 119 -35.88 5.66 44.13
N GLY A 120 -35.87 6.70 43.29
CA GLY A 120 -36.22 8.07 43.71
C GLY A 120 -37.70 8.21 44.12
N MET A 121 -38.63 7.51 43.47
CA MET A 121 -40.04 7.50 43.85
C MET A 121 -40.24 6.84 45.22
N ILE A 122 -39.62 5.68 45.44
CA ILE A 122 -39.70 4.94 46.70
C ILE A 122 -39.08 5.73 47.85
N LEU A 123 -37.92 6.37 47.62
CA LEU A 123 -37.27 7.20 48.63
C LEU A 123 -38.13 8.39 49.07
N LYS A 124 -38.86 9.02 48.12
CA LYS A 124 -39.83 10.09 48.40
C LYS A 124 -41.08 9.57 49.12
N SER A 125 -41.56 8.41 48.72
CA SER A 125 -42.67 7.69 49.34
C SER A 125 -42.36 7.39 50.82
N LEU A 126 -41.18 6.83 51.11
CA LEU A 126 -40.68 6.53 52.46
C LEU A 126 -40.44 7.76 53.35
N SER A 127 -40.07 8.89 52.76
CA SER A 127 -39.83 10.15 53.49
C SER A 127 -41.08 11.04 53.60
N GLY A 128 -42.15 10.68 52.88
CA GLY A 128 -43.34 11.50 52.65
C GLY A 128 -44.36 11.46 53.77
N HIS A 129 -44.99 10.32 54.09
CA HIS A 129 -46.23 10.29 54.89
C HIS A 129 -46.37 9.09 55.84
N GLU A 130 -47.09 9.33 56.95
CA GLU A 130 -47.43 8.41 58.05
C GLU A 130 -48.59 7.44 57.75
N ASP A 131 -49.21 7.46 56.56
CA ASP A 131 -50.43 6.70 56.22
C ASP A 131 -50.33 5.93 54.88
N GLN A 132 -49.22 5.25 54.65
CA GLN A 132 -49.07 4.41 53.46
C GLN A 132 -49.58 2.98 53.70
N SER A 133 -50.53 2.53 52.87
CA SER A 133 -51.02 1.15 52.93
C SER A 133 -49.89 0.16 52.63
N LEU A 134 -49.80 -0.90 53.42
CA LEU A 134 -48.85 -2.01 53.20
C LEU A 134 -48.95 -2.57 51.76
N ALA A 135 -50.14 -2.55 51.16
CA ALA A 135 -50.34 -3.00 49.77
C ALA A 135 -49.64 -2.09 48.75
N ALA A 136 -49.61 -0.76 48.99
CA ALA A 136 -48.92 0.19 48.11
C ALA A 136 -47.40 0.03 48.21
N PHE A 137 -46.89 -0.19 49.43
CA PHE A 137 -45.48 -0.44 49.68
C PHE A 137 -44.99 -1.75 49.04
N ILE A 138 -45.78 -2.82 49.12
CA ILE A 138 -45.48 -4.09 48.45
C ILE A 138 -45.43 -3.89 46.92
N GLY A 139 -46.38 -3.15 46.34
CA GLY A 139 -46.37 -2.84 44.90
C GLY A 139 -45.16 -2.03 44.45
N GLU A 140 -44.67 -1.11 45.29
CA GLU A 140 -43.43 -0.36 45.07
C GLU A 140 -42.19 -1.27 45.08
N ILE A 141 -42.11 -2.21 46.04
CA ILE A 141 -41.03 -3.21 46.11
C ILE A 141 -41.07 -4.14 44.90
N ASP A 142 -42.25 -4.62 44.50
CA ASP A 142 -42.40 -5.49 43.33
C ASP A 142 -41.95 -4.78 42.04
N TYR A 143 -42.30 -3.50 41.88
CA TYR A 143 -41.84 -2.68 40.77
C TYR A 143 -40.32 -2.50 40.77
N LEU A 144 -39.72 -2.22 41.94
CA LEU A 144 -38.27 -2.08 42.08
C LEU A 144 -37.54 -3.40 41.75
N SER A 145 -38.06 -4.52 42.24
CA SER A 145 -37.53 -5.86 41.97
C SER A 145 -37.56 -6.16 40.47
N ALA A 146 -38.70 -5.94 39.81
CA ALA A 146 -38.82 -6.10 38.36
C ALA A 146 -37.86 -5.19 37.58
N SER A 147 -37.72 -3.92 38.00
CA SER A 147 -36.79 -2.98 37.36
C SER A 147 -35.32 -3.36 37.58
N LEU A 148 -34.96 -3.90 38.75
CA LEU A 148 -33.60 -4.39 39.02
C LEU A 148 -33.28 -5.62 38.18
N THR A 149 -34.21 -6.57 38.07
CA THR A 149 -34.06 -7.73 37.19
C THR A 149 -33.87 -7.31 35.73
N ALA A 150 -34.62 -6.30 35.27
CA ALA A 150 -34.45 -5.74 33.92
C ALA A 150 -33.06 -5.09 33.72
N VAL A 151 -32.56 -4.34 34.70
CA VAL A 151 -31.20 -3.76 34.64
C VAL A 151 -30.13 -4.85 34.62
N LEU A 152 -30.22 -5.83 35.53
CA LEU A 152 -29.21 -6.90 35.63
C LEU A 152 -29.16 -7.75 34.36
N SER A 153 -30.32 -8.12 33.81
CA SER A 153 -30.40 -8.87 32.55
C SER A 153 -29.82 -8.07 31.38
N ALA A 154 -30.21 -6.79 31.23
CA ALA A 154 -29.65 -5.91 30.21
C ALA A 154 -28.12 -5.77 30.34
N GLU A 155 -27.61 -5.65 31.57
CA GLU A 155 -26.18 -5.47 31.80
C GLU A 155 -25.36 -6.74 31.52
N MET A 156 -25.90 -7.92 31.86
CA MET A 156 -25.30 -9.20 31.50
C MET A 156 -25.26 -9.40 29.97
N ASP A 157 -26.34 -9.06 29.28
CA ASP A 157 -26.44 -9.15 27.82
C ASP A 157 -25.47 -8.17 27.12
N ILE A 158 -25.41 -6.92 27.59
CA ILE A 158 -24.47 -5.91 27.08
C ILE A 158 -23.03 -6.38 27.32
N GLY A 159 -22.71 -6.87 28.52
CA GLY A 159 -21.38 -7.35 28.86
C GLY A 159 -20.92 -8.52 27.99
N ALA A 160 -21.78 -9.50 27.76
CA ALA A 160 -21.49 -10.65 26.90
C ALA A 160 -21.24 -10.24 25.45
N ARG A 161 -22.09 -9.35 24.91
CA ARG A 161 -22.01 -8.90 23.51
C ARG A 161 -20.85 -7.95 23.27
N LEU A 162 -20.56 -7.03 24.19
CA LEU A 162 -19.39 -6.14 24.08
C LEU A 162 -18.07 -6.92 24.00
N GLN A 163 -17.96 -8.03 24.72
CA GLN A 163 -16.78 -8.90 24.63
C GLN A 163 -16.62 -9.52 23.23
N GLU A 164 -17.71 -9.84 22.56
CA GLU A 164 -17.70 -10.35 21.18
C GLU A 164 -17.39 -9.22 20.18
N ASP A 165 -18.03 -8.06 20.33
CA ASP A 165 -17.82 -6.88 19.49
C ASP A 165 -16.37 -6.38 19.56
N ILE A 166 -15.74 -6.36 20.75
CA ILE A 166 -14.32 -6.00 20.93
C ILE A 166 -13.41 -6.97 20.17
N LYS A 167 -13.68 -8.28 20.24
CA LYS A 167 -12.90 -9.28 19.50
C LYS A 167 -13.05 -9.09 17.99
N ALA A 168 -14.27 -8.82 17.51
CA ALA A 168 -14.53 -8.56 16.10
C ALA A 168 -13.79 -7.30 15.61
N LEU A 169 -13.84 -6.20 16.37
CA LEU A 169 -13.10 -4.98 16.07
C LEU A 169 -11.59 -5.21 16.01
N GLN A 170 -11.00 -5.97 16.95
CA GLN A 170 -9.58 -6.31 16.92
C GLN A 170 -9.16 -7.16 15.71
N VAL A 171 -10.05 -8.03 15.22
CA VAL A 171 -9.79 -8.81 13.99
C VAL A 171 -9.84 -7.89 12.78
N LEU A 172 -10.84 -7.01 12.72
CA LEU A 172 -10.99 -6.04 11.64
C LEU A 172 -9.81 -5.07 11.56
N GLU A 173 -9.37 -4.51 12.70
CA GLU A 173 -8.20 -3.63 12.78
C GLU A 173 -6.92 -4.33 12.31
N ARG A 174 -6.72 -5.59 12.70
CA ARG A 174 -5.58 -6.40 12.22
C ARG A 174 -5.66 -6.64 10.72
N GLY A 175 -6.85 -6.90 10.17
CA GLY A 175 -7.07 -7.04 8.74
C GLY A 175 -6.75 -5.76 7.97
N ILE A 176 -7.26 -4.61 8.44
CA ILE A 176 -6.98 -3.29 7.87
C ILE A 176 -5.47 -2.99 7.91
N SER A 177 -4.81 -3.22 9.05
CA SER A 177 -3.38 -2.98 9.22
C SER A 177 -2.52 -3.90 8.34
N ALA A 178 -2.89 -5.17 8.22
CA ALA A 178 -2.23 -6.12 7.33
C ALA A 178 -2.39 -5.73 5.86
N MET A 179 -3.59 -5.27 5.45
CA MET A 179 -3.85 -4.74 4.11
C MET A 179 -3.06 -3.45 3.83
N GLN A 180 -2.98 -2.54 4.80
CA GLN A 180 -2.19 -1.31 4.67
C GLN A 180 -0.69 -1.62 4.57
N SER A 181 -0.17 -2.53 5.40
CA SER A 181 1.22 -2.98 5.35
C SER A 181 1.54 -3.70 4.03
N ALA A 182 0.59 -4.46 3.51
CA ALA A 182 0.66 -5.10 2.22
C ALA A 182 0.68 -4.11 1.04
N ALA A 183 -0.02 -2.98 1.17
CA ALA A 183 -0.13 -1.95 0.15
C ALA A 183 1.09 -1.02 0.08
N VAL A 184 2.04 -1.09 1.03
CA VAL A 184 3.22 -0.22 1.07
C VAL A 184 4.55 -0.91 0.80
N ALA A 185 4.55 -2.24 0.59
CA ALA A 185 5.76 -3.02 0.32
C ALA A 185 5.74 -3.65 -1.09
N ASP A 186 6.90 -3.66 -1.76
CA ASP A 186 7.10 -4.32 -3.04
C ASP A 186 7.22 -5.84 -2.84
N LYS A 187 6.47 -6.62 -3.62
CA LYS A 187 6.34 -8.06 -3.43
C LYS A 187 7.61 -8.84 -3.78
N ILE A 188 8.47 -8.29 -4.63
CA ILE A 188 9.69 -8.98 -5.08
C ILE A 188 10.82 -8.71 -4.11
N THR A 189 11.02 -7.46 -3.75
CA THR A 189 12.18 -6.99 -2.99
C THR A 189 11.94 -6.88 -1.49
N GLY A 190 10.67 -6.76 -1.05
CA GLY A 190 10.31 -6.48 0.33
C GLY A 190 10.59 -5.05 0.79
N LEU A 191 11.15 -4.19 -0.08
CA LEU A 191 11.32 -2.76 0.19
C LEU A 191 9.96 -2.06 0.18
N ALA A 192 9.94 -0.79 0.56
CA ALA A 192 8.79 0.05 0.30
C ALA A 192 8.47 0.11 -1.20
N ASN A 193 7.20 0.24 -1.56
CA ASN A 193 6.78 0.36 -2.96
C ASN A 193 6.57 1.82 -3.38
N ARG A 194 6.20 2.02 -4.65
CA ARG A 194 5.91 3.33 -5.22
C ARG A 194 4.86 4.15 -4.44
N ILE A 195 3.84 3.49 -3.89
CA ILE A 195 2.78 4.18 -3.11
C ILE A 195 3.40 4.78 -1.85
N ALA A 196 4.16 3.97 -1.12
CA ALA A 196 4.86 4.41 0.09
C ALA A 196 5.87 5.52 -0.22
N PHE A 197 6.62 5.39 -1.32
CA PHE A 197 7.57 6.40 -1.77
C PHE A 197 6.91 7.76 -2.05
N ASN A 198 5.83 7.77 -2.82
CA ASN A 198 5.10 9.00 -3.12
C ASN A 198 4.55 9.65 -1.85
N ARG A 199 4.00 8.85 -0.92
CA ARG A 199 3.51 9.34 0.37
C ARG A 199 4.62 10.05 1.16
N VAL A 200 5.78 9.40 1.32
CA VAL A 200 6.90 9.96 2.09
C VAL A 200 7.44 11.26 1.47
N ILE A 201 7.47 11.36 0.14
CA ILE A 201 7.88 12.60 -0.54
C ILE A 201 6.83 13.70 -0.37
N SER A 202 5.55 13.40 -0.42
CA SER A 202 4.50 14.39 -0.13
C SER A 202 4.61 14.91 1.30
N GLU A 203 4.74 14.01 2.28
CA GLU A 203 4.90 14.34 3.70
C GLU A 203 6.11 15.26 3.95
N LEU A 204 7.19 15.12 3.17
CA LEU A 204 8.37 15.98 3.26
C LEU A 204 8.03 17.47 3.02
N TYR A 205 7.11 17.77 2.10
CA TYR A 205 6.71 19.15 1.77
C TYR A 205 5.55 19.67 2.63
N GLU A 206 4.86 18.79 3.36
CA GLU A 206 3.76 19.15 4.26
C GLU A 206 4.25 19.50 5.69
N ARG A 207 5.50 19.16 6.05
CA ARG A 207 6.05 19.42 7.39
C ARG A 207 6.28 20.91 7.67
N GLU A 208 5.94 21.33 8.89
CA GLU A 208 6.33 22.64 9.43
C GLU A 208 7.87 22.72 9.49
N GLY A 209 8.45 23.68 8.77
CA GLY A 209 9.91 23.79 8.56
C GLY A 209 10.37 23.47 7.13
N GLY A 210 9.49 22.91 6.29
CA GLY A 210 9.72 22.66 4.87
C GLY A 210 10.65 21.49 4.55
N ALA A 211 10.90 21.28 3.26
CA ALA A 211 11.68 20.15 2.75
C ALA A 211 13.20 20.30 2.88
N ALA A 212 13.67 21.44 3.40
CA ALA A 212 15.07 21.87 3.31
C ALA A 212 16.06 20.84 3.89
N GLY A 213 17.16 20.62 3.17
CA GLY A 213 18.21 19.70 3.59
C GLY A 213 17.95 18.23 3.27
N SER A 214 16.99 17.91 2.41
CA SER A 214 16.79 16.54 1.90
C SER A 214 17.28 16.37 0.46
N ALA A 215 17.72 15.16 0.11
CA ALA A 215 18.08 14.79 -1.26
C ALA A 215 17.28 13.57 -1.72
N LEU A 216 16.77 13.64 -2.95
CA LEU A 216 16.16 12.53 -3.65
C LEU A 216 17.18 11.93 -4.62
N ILE A 217 17.38 10.62 -4.52
CA ILE A 217 18.26 9.86 -5.42
C ILE A 217 17.41 8.80 -6.11
N MET A 218 17.41 8.81 -7.44
CA MET A 218 16.76 7.79 -8.27
C MET A 218 17.83 6.92 -8.93
N VAL A 219 17.65 5.60 -8.88
CA VAL A 219 18.59 4.61 -9.36
C VAL A 219 17.89 3.69 -10.34
N ASP A 220 18.47 3.49 -11.52
CA ASP A 220 17.97 2.60 -12.56
C ASP A 220 19.01 1.53 -12.90
N ILE A 221 18.56 0.29 -13.11
CA ILE A 221 19.44 -0.81 -13.51
C ILE A 221 19.62 -0.80 -15.04
N ASP A 222 20.85 -0.58 -15.49
CA ASP A 222 21.15 -0.51 -16.92
C ASP A 222 20.92 -1.86 -17.61
N ASN A 223 20.29 -1.84 -18.80
CA ASN A 223 20.03 -3.01 -19.65
C ASN A 223 19.29 -4.17 -18.93
N PHE A 224 18.45 -3.87 -17.93
CA PHE A 224 17.71 -4.89 -17.17
C PHE A 224 16.77 -5.73 -18.05
N THR A 225 16.18 -5.13 -19.09
CA THR A 225 15.34 -5.86 -20.07
C THR A 225 16.14 -6.92 -20.80
N ASP A 226 17.30 -6.58 -21.37
CA ASP A 226 18.19 -7.52 -22.07
C ASP A 226 18.64 -8.67 -21.16
N LEU A 227 18.88 -8.36 -19.88
CA LEU A 227 19.19 -9.37 -18.86
C LEU A 227 18.03 -10.36 -18.67
N ASN A 228 16.80 -9.86 -18.56
CA ASN A 228 15.62 -10.73 -18.45
C ASN A 228 15.39 -11.55 -19.71
N GLU A 229 15.64 -10.99 -20.89
CA GLU A 229 15.55 -11.73 -22.16
C GLU A 229 16.59 -12.86 -22.22
N ARG A 230 17.81 -12.59 -21.76
CA ARG A 230 18.92 -13.56 -21.82
C ARG A 230 18.85 -14.65 -20.75
N TYR A 231 18.43 -14.31 -19.53
CA TYR A 231 18.51 -15.21 -18.36
C TYR A 231 17.14 -15.55 -17.74
N GLY A 232 16.06 -14.98 -18.28
CA GLY A 232 14.69 -15.17 -17.82
C GLY A 232 14.32 -14.29 -16.62
N THR A 233 13.02 -14.04 -16.47
CA THR A 233 12.44 -13.19 -15.42
C THR A 233 12.80 -13.64 -14.00
N GLN A 234 12.95 -14.95 -13.76
CA GLN A 234 13.34 -15.45 -12.45
C GLN A 234 14.76 -15.01 -12.05
N ALA A 235 15.67 -14.88 -13.01
CA ALA A 235 17.02 -14.38 -12.76
C ALA A 235 16.99 -12.89 -12.40
N GLY A 236 16.22 -12.07 -13.14
CA GLY A 236 15.98 -10.67 -12.80
C GLY A 236 15.36 -10.48 -11.42
N ASN A 237 14.38 -11.29 -11.05
CA ASN A 237 13.77 -11.24 -9.71
C ASN A 237 14.78 -11.56 -8.59
N LYS A 238 15.70 -12.51 -8.82
CA LYS A 238 16.79 -12.79 -7.87
C LYS A 238 17.78 -11.62 -7.78
N LEU A 239 18.07 -10.97 -8.89
CA LEU A 239 18.92 -9.77 -8.92
C LEU A 239 18.30 -8.64 -8.10
N LEU A 240 17.02 -8.33 -8.34
CA LEU A 240 16.28 -7.31 -7.61
C LEU A 240 16.29 -7.55 -6.10
N LYS A 241 16.11 -8.81 -5.67
CA LYS A 241 16.21 -9.21 -4.25
C LYS A 241 17.60 -8.96 -3.66
N LYS A 242 18.67 -9.25 -4.41
CA LYS A 242 20.05 -8.98 -3.96
C LYS A 242 20.32 -7.48 -3.84
N LEU A 243 19.93 -6.70 -4.83
CA LEU A 243 20.04 -5.24 -4.81
C LEU A 243 19.29 -4.64 -3.61
N ALA A 244 18.07 -5.10 -3.35
CA ALA A 244 17.30 -4.66 -2.20
C ALA A 244 17.99 -4.94 -0.86
N GLY A 245 18.64 -6.10 -0.72
CA GLY A 245 19.44 -6.43 0.45
C GLY A 245 20.68 -5.55 0.59
N LEU A 246 21.33 -5.19 -0.52
CA LEU A 246 22.49 -4.29 -0.56
C LEU A 246 22.08 -2.85 -0.20
N PHE A 247 21.02 -2.34 -0.83
CA PHE A 247 20.51 -1.01 -0.60
C PHE A 247 20.00 -0.82 0.84
N SER A 248 19.26 -1.78 1.38
CA SER A 248 18.82 -1.73 2.79
C SER A 248 19.97 -1.62 3.79
N LYS A 249 21.13 -2.22 3.50
CA LYS A 249 22.32 -2.15 4.36
C LYS A 249 23.10 -0.84 4.20
N SER A 250 22.86 -0.10 3.11
CA SER A 250 23.59 1.12 2.77
C SER A 250 22.98 2.40 3.35
N ILE A 251 21.76 2.30 3.89
CA ILE A 251 20.98 3.42 4.42
C ILE A 251 20.90 3.39 5.96
N LYS A 252 20.73 4.56 6.60
CA LYS A 252 20.54 4.69 8.05
C LYS A 252 19.06 4.63 8.43
N LYS A 253 18.77 4.62 9.73
CA LYS A 253 17.39 4.54 10.28
C LYS A 253 16.46 5.66 9.80
N ASN A 254 16.99 6.85 9.51
CA ASN A 254 16.19 8.02 9.09
C ASN A 254 16.15 8.20 7.58
N ASP A 255 16.83 7.33 6.83
CA ASP A 255 16.82 7.33 5.37
C ASP A 255 15.69 6.40 4.89
N PHE A 256 15.22 6.61 3.67
CA PHE A 256 14.16 5.82 3.08
C PHE A 256 14.60 5.24 1.74
N VAL A 257 14.23 3.99 1.47
CA VAL A 257 14.44 3.33 0.19
C VAL A 257 13.16 2.62 -0.25
N ALA A 258 12.83 2.75 -1.53
CA ALA A 258 11.71 2.08 -2.15
C ALA A 258 12.07 1.59 -3.56
N ARG A 259 11.34 0.58 -4.03
CA ARG A 259 11.28 0.24 -5.45
C ARG A 259 10.14 1.02 -6.09
N THR A 260 10.49 1.92 -7.00
CA THR A 260 9.58 2.90 -7.61
C THR A 260 8.96 2.37 -8.90
N GLU A 261 9.73 1.60 -9.67
CA GLU A 261 9.30 0.96 -10.92
C GLU A 261 9.90 -0.46 -11.06
N ALA A 262 9.74 -1.08 -12.23
CA ALA A 262 10.18 -2.45 -12.48
C ALA A 262 11.69 -2.68 -12.24
N HIS A 263 12.55 -1.71 -12.53
CA HIS A 263 14.00 -1.80 -12.33
C HIS A 263 14.58 -0.53 -11.71
N GLU A 264 13.72 0.28 -11.11
CA GLU A 264 14.07 1.58 -10.55
C GLU A 264 13.87 1.59 -9.03
N PHE A 265 14.80 2.23 -8.33
CA PHE A 265 14.78 2.42 -6.89
C PHE A 265 14.88 3.92 -6.56
N GLY A 266 14.12 4.35 -5.58
CA GLY A 266 14.13 5.70 -5.07
C GLY A 266 14.63 5.74 -3.63
N PHE A 267 15.53 6.66 -3.34
CA PHE A 267 16.06 6.93 -2.01
C PHE A 267 15.75 8.36 -1.59
N LEU A 268 15.38 8.53 -0.33
CA LEU A 268 15.24 9.85 0.29
C LEU A 268 16.19 9.92 1.49
N PHE A 269 17.11 10.86 1.43
CA PHE A 269 18.07 11.15 2.49
C PHE A 269 17.72 12.48 3.14
N SER A 270 17.75 12.52 4.47
CA SER A 270 17.51 13.73 5.25
C SER A 270 18.83 14.32 5.75
N ASN A 271 18.87 15.63 5.94
CA ASN A 271 20.04 16.39 6.44
C ASN A 271 21.31 16.19 5.59
N VAL A 272 21.18 16.25 4.27
CA VAL A 272 22.29 16.11 3.31
C VAL A 272 22.32 17.26 2.31
N GLY A 273 23.52 17.75 2.00
CA GLY A 273 23.75 18.66 0.88
C GLY A 273 24.05 17.91 -0.41
N MET A 274 24.22 18.64 -1.53
CA MET A 274 24.50 17.99 -2.82
C MET A 274 25.82 17.20 -2.81
N GLN A 275 26.87 17.71 -2.15
CA GLN A 275 28.15 17.01 -2.09
C GLN A 275 28.01 15.64 -1.38
N ASP A 276 27.31 15.61 -0.25
CA ASP A 276 27.03 14.37 0.47
C ASP A 276 26.14 13.43 -0.35
N ALA A 277 25.09 13.96 -0.98
CA ALA A 277 24.18 13.18 -1.82
C ALA A 277 24.92 12.53 -3.00
N MET A 278 25.82 13.27 -3.65
CA MET A 278 26.66 12.74 -4.73
C MET A 278 27.64 11.67 -4.23
N ALA A 279 28.26 11.88 -3.05
CA ALA A 279 29.13 10.87 -2.45
C ALA A 279 28.38 9.58 -2.08
N ILE A 280 27.14 9.71 -1.58
CA ILE A 280 26.25 8.57 -1.30
C ILE A 280 25.89 7.85 -2.61
N ALA A 281 25.50 8.58 -3.65
CA ALA A 281 25.19 8.01 -4.96
C ALA A 281 26.37 7.22 -5.53
N GLU A 282 27.57 7.78 -5.49
CA GLU A 282 28.77 7.11 -5.99
C GLU A 282 29.12 5.85 -5.19
N ARG A 283 28.90 5.89 -3.88
CA ARG A 283 29.07 4.71 -3.03
C ARG A 283 28.04 3.62 -3.34
N LEU A 284 26.79 3.98 -3.63
CA LEU A 284 25.76 3.03 -4.07
C LEU A 284 26.18 2.36 -5.39
N ARG A 285 26.61 3.17 -6.38
CA ARG A 285 27.12 2.69 -7.67
C ARG A 285 28.26 1.68 -7.49
N THR A 286 29.31 2.09 -6.78
CA THR A 286 30.50 1.25 -6.55
C THR A 286 30.13 -0.04 -5.80
N SER A 287 29.26 0.05 -4.79
CA SER A 287 28.83 -1.12 -4.03
C SER A 287 28.09 -2.14 -4.91
N VAL A 288 27.26 -1.69 -5.84
CA VAL A 288 26.58 -2.58 -6.80
C VAL A 288 27.58 -3.26 -7.71
N GLU A 289 28.49 -2.50 -8.32
CA GLU A 289 29.48 -3.03 -9.27
C GLU A 289 30.46 -4.03 -8.64
N ASP A 290 30.81 -3.84 -7.37
CA ASP A 290 31.76 -4.70 -6.66
C ASP A 290 31.12 -5.99 -6.12
N ASN A 291 29.82 -5.96 -5.79
CA ASN A 291 29.15 -7.09 -5.14
C ASN A 291 28.29 -7.94 -6.08
N LEU A 292 27.96 -7.43 -7.27
CA LEU A 292 27.06 -8.09 -8.22
C LEU A 292 27.74 -8.29 -9.57
N VAL A 293 28.40 -9.44 -9.69
CA VAL A 293 29.03 -9.93 -10.92
C VAL A 293 28.25 -11.12 -11.46
N PHE A 294 27.90 -11.11 -12.75
CA PHE A 294 27.29 -12.26 -13.41
C PHE A 294 28.35 -13.28 -13.79
N ALA A 295 28.02 -14.57 -13.65
CA ALA A 295 28.81 -15.64 -14.25
C ALA A 295 28.68 -15.55 -15.77
N THR A 296 29.68 -14.98 -16.42
CA THR A 296 29.80 -14.86 -17.87
C THR A 296 30.75 -15.94 -18.39
N SER A 297 30.41 -16.56 -19.51
CA SER A 297 31.30 -17.45 -20.28
C SER A 297 32.31 -16.66 -21.11
N ASP A 298 32.14 -15.35 -21.22
CA ASP A 298 32.91 -14.47 -22.09
C ASP A 298 34.03 -13.80 -21.29
N LYS A 299 35.29 -14.12 -21.59
CA LYS A 299 36.44 -13.59 -20.84
C LYS A 299 36.66 -12.08 -21.04
N ALA A 300 36.02 -11.47 -22.06
CA ALA A 300 36.19 -10.07 -22.43
C ALA A 300 35.21 -9.12 -21.73
N ASP A 301 34.06 -9.61 -21.27
CA ASP A 301 33.08 -8.83 -20.51
C ASP A 301 32.91 -9.48 -19.14
N PRO A 302 33.40 -8.86 -18.05
CA PRO A 302 33.29 -9.43 -16.71
C PRO A 302 31.84 -9.54 -16.21
N GLY A 303 30.83 -9.13 -16.99
CA GLY A 303 29.43 -9.27 -16.61
C GLY A 303 29.10 -8.40 -15.40
N ARG A 304 29.68 -7.19 -15.34
CA ARG A 304 29.43 -6.24 -14.26
C ARG A 304 28.06 -5.60 -14.45
N LEU A 305 27.26 -5.61 -13.39
CA LEU A 305 26.00 -4.87 -13.36
C LEU A 305 26.30 -3.39 -13.16
N THR A 306 25.84 -2.53 -14.06
CA THR A 306 25.93 -1.07 -13.90
C THR A 306 24.58 -0.48 -13.57
N ILE A 307 24.61 0.68 -12.89
CA ILE A 307 23.42 1.45 -12.54
C ILE A 307 23.62 2.92 -12.91
N SER A 308 22.55 3.53 -13.39
CA SER A 308 22.46 4.97 -13.63
C SER A 308 21.78 5.64 -12.44
N ILE A 309 22.27 6.81 -12.02
CA ILE A 309 21.80 7.50 -10.81
C ILE A 309 21.56 8.98 -11.09
N GLY A 310 20.35 9.45 -10.77
CA GLY A 310 19.97 10.86 -10.77
C GLY A 310 19.79 11.40 -9.36
N VAL A 311 20.36 12.58 -9.07
CA VAL A 311 20.30 13.23 -7.76
C VAL A 311 19.63 14.60 -7.87
N ALA A 312 18.70 14.91 -6.97
CA ALA A 312 18.13 16.25 -6.84
C ALA A 312 17.96 16.66 -5.37
N LEU A 313 18.15 17.95 -5.08
CA LEU A 313 17.88 18.48 -3.74
C LEU A 313 16.44 18.98 -3.62
N SER A 314 15.87 18.77 -2.45
CA SER A 314 14.63 19.41 -2.00
C SER A 314 14.66 20.93 -2.12
N ALA A 315 15.81 21.56 -1.89
CA ALA A 315 15.98 23.01 -2.00
C ALA A 315 15.78 23.54 -3.43
N ASP A 316 15.94 22.69 -4.45
CA ASP A 316 15.77 23.05 -5.86
C ASP A 316 14.33 22.78 -6.36
N ALA A 317 13.41 22.47 -5.44
CA ALA A 317 12.03 22.13 -5.76
C ALA A 317 11.04 22.78 -4.78
N THR A 318 9.91 23.24 -5.31
CA THR A 318 8.82 23.86 -4.53
C THR A 318 7.74 22.86 -4.14
N THR A 319 7.68 21.71 -4.79
CA THR A 319 6.69 20.67 -4.56
C THR A 319 7.31 19.27 -4.65
N ALA A 320 6.64 18.30 -4.04
CA ALA A 320 6.96 16.88 -4.17
C ALA A 320 7.09 16.43 -5.64
N GLY A 321 6.16 16.85 -6.49
CA GLY A 321 6.16 16.52 -7.92
C GLY A 321 7.37 17.11 -8.66
N GLN A 322 7.76 18.34 -8.33
CA GLN A 322 8.93 18.97 -8.93
C GLN A 322 10.24 18.28 -8.51
N LEU A 323 10.37 17.87 -7.25
CA LEU A 323 11.56 17.14 -6.78
C LEU A 323 11.76 15.82 -7.54
N GLN A 324 10.67 15.07 -7.72
CA GLN A 324 10.71 13.83 -8.51
C GLN A 324 11.05 14.10 -9.98
N ALA A 325 10.49 15.16 -10.56
CA ALA A 325 10.79 15.54 -11.94
C ALA A 325 12.28 15.89 -12.11
N ASN A 326 12.84 16.68 -11.19
CA ASN A 326 14.24 17.07 -11.20
C ASN A 326 15.17 15.85 -11.11
N ALA A 327 14.91 14.94 -10.16
CA ALA A 327 15.71 13.72 -10.01
C ALA A 327 15.64 12.82 -11.25
N ARG A 328 14.46 12.73 -11.90
CA ARG A 328 14.27 11.97 -13.14
C ARG A 328 14.98 12.59 -14.34
N VAL A 329 15.02 13.93 -14.44
CA VAL A 329 15.82 14.61 -15.47
C VAL A 329 17.30 14.29 -15.30
N ALA A 330 17.81 14.31 -14.06
CA ALA A 330 19.20 13.92 -13.79
C ALA A 330 19.46 12.45 -14.12
N LEU A 331 18.54 11.54 -13.77
CA LEU A 331 18.66 10.11 -14.09
C LEU A 331 18.72 9.87 -15.60
N PHE A 332 17.86 10.56 -16.36
CA PHE A 332 17.87 10.48 -17.83
C PHE A 332 19.20 10.96 -18.42
N ALA A 333 19.79 12.01 -17.86
CA ALA A 333 21.12 12.48 -18.26
C ALA A 333 22.21 11.42 -17.97
N ALA A 334 22.12 10.72 -16.84
CA ALA A 334 23.05 9.65 -16.47
C ALA A 334 22.94 8.46 -17.44
N GLN A 335 21.72 8.03 -17.77
CA GLN A 335 21.47 6.96 -18.75
C GLN A 335 21.99 7.30 -20.15
N SER A 336 21.89 8.58 -20.54
CA SER A 336 22.34 9.07 -21.83
C SER A 336 23.87 9.20 -21.93
N ASN A 337 24.57 9.29 -20.79
CA ASN A 337 26.02 9.44 -20.73
C ASN A 337 26.67 8.38 -19.84
N ARG A 338 26.98 7.21 -20.42
CA ARG A 338 27.63 6.10 -19.71
C ARG A 338 29.00 6.43 -19.10
N ARG A 339 29.64 7.55 -19.46
CA ARG A 339 30.89 8.01 -18.81
C ARG A 339 30.64 8.71 -17.48
N GLN A 340 29.42 9.20 -17.26
CA GLN A 340 28.98 9.87 -16.04
C GLN A 340 27.66 9.23 -15.56
N PRO A 341 27.75 8.02 -14.98
CA PRO A 341 26.58 7.26 -14.53
C PRO A 341 25.90 7.85 -13.29
N VAL A 342 26.45 8.91 -12.70
CA VAL A 342 25.84 9.68 -11.62
C VAL A 342 25.74 11.14 -12.05
N GLN A 343 24.53 11.70 -12.02
CA GLN A 343 24.25 13.08 -12.41
C GLN A 343 23.45 13.81 -11.34
N ALA A 344 23.76 15.09 -11.15
CA ALA A 344 23.01 15.99 -10.29
C ALA A 344 22.14 16.91 -11.13
N PHE A 345 20.91 17.15 -10.69
CA PHE A 345 20.04 18.14 -11.31
C PHE A 345 20.63 19.54 -11.13
N GLY A 346 20.65 20.32 -12.22
CA GLY A 346 21.07 21.72 -12.22
C GLY A 346 22.58 21.95 -12.08
N ARG A 347 23.42 20.95 -12.32
CA ARG A 347 24.89 21.06 -12.20
C ARG A 347 25.64 20.45 -13.37
#